data_AF-A0A1D3JV63-F1
#
_entry.id   AF-A0A1D3JV63-F1
#
_cell.length_a   1.000
_cell.length_b   1.000
_cell.length_c   1.000
_cell.angle_alpha   90.00
_cell.angle_beta   90.00
_cell.angle_gamma   90.00
#
_symmetry.space_group_name_H-M   'P 1'
#
loop_
_entity.id
_entity.type
_entity.pdbx_description
1 polymer ?
#
loop_
_entity_poly.entity_id
_entity_poly.type
_entity_poly.pdbx_seq_one_letter_code
_entity_poly.pdbx_strand_id
1 'polypeptide(L)'
;MRRYFITRGAKTTAGGTVVGGLTGFRITQVDIALEGHEVLCPVCKTTGVIVCVGPRLEQWARGRRVALSDDLCRCQCDPPPRLLADQFERFQTLTAEDSAAHRRSATASEAPAPTPTKKPTPTSTPSAFSEILESACERNWRFYQKQAEDVIAPGGKLIADPRLRNRLINSAYAQLWRLDNRFQWAGLAAFASKQVGCGLLHAAESIEKIQAEFEAAEQLRRSARKGVWGLFSAEERERQAKLREYERRLREYEQASRNNPVPDVDWRREGEPLSSVQLLYQHVYERMAMGNTTLFLDVFPLHAFYKERGLGLLETCLRSRKNIYEKAQPPVLWPIGNETLEFGTNHSEILKAFEAIEAGNIAKSVEYLADHEQRNILQPAMYTDQKLVALLRSNHLSYVTGIPSGAAQAIELTLANQCRPVEDDRTIEFSNSPIANLADIDQRMAFVLKAAAKFDALLRSNERQRIEQALEDIAEDRGVR
;
A
#
# COMPACT_ATOMS: atom_id res chain seq x y z
N MET A 1 20.12 4.22 -10.45
CA MET A 1 20.41 3.07 -9.56
C MET A 1 21.11 3.56 -8.31
N ARG A 2 20.88 2.98 -7.13
CA ARG A 2 21.65 3.31 -5.92
C ARG A 2 22.67 2.22 -5.61
N ARG A 3 23.88 2.61 -5.21
CA ARG A 3 24.90 1.70 -4.68
C ARG A 3 25.35 2.15 -3.30
N TYR A 4 25.26 1.28 -2.32
CA TYR A 4 25.43 1.61 -0.90
C TYR A 4 26.88 1.44 -0.47
N PHE A 5 27.35 2.29 0.43
CA PHE A 5 28.71 2.19 0.95
C PHE A 5 28.80 0.95 1.84
N ILE A 6 29.86 0.18 1.71
CA ILE A 6 30.06 -1.03 2.50
C ILE A 6 30.82 -0.69 3.77
N THR A 7 30.39 -1.21 4.92
CA THR A 7 31.14 -1.12 6.17
C THR A 7 31.75 -2.44 6.61
N ARG A 8 32.64 -2.39 7.61
CA ARG A 8 33.21 -3.58 8.23
C ARG A 8 32.09 -4.43 8.85
N GLY A 9 32.10 -5.73 8.57
CA GLY A 9 31.05 -6.66 8.99
C GLY A 9 30.04 -6.97 7.89
N ALA A 10 30.03 -6.21 6.78
CA ALA A 10 29.19 -6.49 5.63
C ALA A 10 29.37 -7.92 5.11
N LYS A 11 28.28 -8.46 4.57
CA LYS A 11 28.23 -9.83 4.06
C LYS A 11 28.43 -9.87 2.55
N THR A 12 28.84 -11.02 2.04
CA THR A 12 28.82 -11.30 0.60
C THR A 12 27.68 -12.24 0.22
N THR A 13 27.38 -12.39 -1.07
CA THR A 13 26.43 -13.38 -1.60
C THR A 13 26.80 -14.83 -1.25
N ALA A 14 28.06 -15.09 -0.90
CA ALA A 14 28.55 -16.38 -0.42
C ALA A 14 28.72 -16.43 1.12
N GLY A 15 28.08 -15.51 1.85
CA GLY A 15 28.18 -15.42 3.31
C GLY A 15 29.53 -14.93 3.84
N GLY A 16 30.42 -14.46 2.95
CA GLY A 16 31.70 -13.90 3.36
C GLY A 16 31.55 -12.66 4.23
N THR A 17 32.50 -12.38 5.11
CA THR A 17 32.44 -11.22 6.01
C THR A 17 33.59 -10.28 5.74
N VAL A 18 33.28 -9.00 5.45
CA VAL A 18 34.29 -7.95 5.32
C VAL A 18 34.90 -7.70 6.69
N VAL A 19 36.21 -7.92 6.83
CA VAL A 19 36.91 -7.74 8.11
C VAL A 19 37.74 -6.47 8.15
N GLY A 20 38.16 -5.94 7.00
CA GLY A 20 38.88 -4.68 6.90
C GLY A 20 37.97 -3.44 6.95
N GLY A 21 38.40 -2.41 7.66
CA GLY A 21 37.71 -1.12 7.76
C GLY A 21 38.70 0.03 7.91
N LEU A 22 38.36 1.22 7.41
CA LEU A 22 39.19 2.42 7.53
C LEU A 22 38.91 3.10 8.88
N THR A 23 39.82 2.95 9.85
CA THR A 23 39.70 3.55 11.17
C THR A 23 39.50 5.06 11.10
N GLY A 24 38.46 5.55 11.77
CA GLY A 24 38.14 6.99 11.88
C GLY A 24 37.18 7.52 10.81
N PHE A 25 36.81 6.71 9.83
CA PHE A 25 35.81 7.05 8.82
C PHE A 25 34.64 6.10 8.97
N ARG A 26 33.59 6.57 9.65
CA ARG A 26 32.48 5.72 10.10
C ARG A 26 31.14 6.12 9.48
N ILE A 27 30.34 5.11 9.18
CA ILE A 27 28.90 5.24 8.92
C ILE A 27 28.22 4.49 10.06
N THR A 28 27.26 5.12 10.74
CA THR A 28 26.57 4.53 11.91
C THR A 28 27.54 3.88 12.92
N GLN A 29 28.66 4.56 13.21
CA GLN A 29 29.74 4.10 14.11
C GLN A 29 30.59 2.91 13.63
N VAL A 30 30.37 2.38 12.42
CA VAL A 30 31.13 1.27 11.84
C VAL A 30 32.07 1.78 10.74
N ASP A 31 33.31 1.32 10.73
CA ASP A 31 34.34 1.80 9.80
C ASP A 31 34.02 1.40 8.34
N ILE A 32 34.19 2.32 7.40
CA ILE A 32 33.93 2.08 5.96
C ILE A 32 34.96 1.11 5.35
N ALA A 33 34.52 0.30 4.41
CA ALA A 33 35.37 -0.59 3.65
C ALA A 33 35.89 0.08 2.37
N LEU A 34 37.13 -0.25 2.00
CA LEU A 34 37.80 0.25 0.80
C LEU A 34 38.28 -0.92 -0.05
N GLU A 35 38.50 -0.66 -1.34
CA GLU A 35 39.09 -1.60 -2.28
C GLU A 35 40.37 -2.22 -1.72
N GLY A 36 40.48 -3.54 -1.72
CA GLY A 36 41.61 -4.29 -1.17
C GLY A 36 41.46 -4.68 0.31
N HIS A 37 40.38 -4.28 1.01
CA HIS A 37 40.12 -4.83 2.35
C HIS A 37 39.77 -6.30 2.27
N GLU A 38 40.17 -7.02 3.31
CA GLU A 38 39.99 -8.46 3.41
C GLU A 38 38.52 -8.84 3.66
N VAL A 39 38.14 -9.97 3.06
CA VAL A 39 36.83 -10.60 3.19
C VAL A 39 37.03 -12.08 3.48
N LEU A 40 36.64 -12.53 4.66
CA LEU A 40 36.70 -13.95 5.02
C LEU A 40 35.58 -14.70 4.30
N CYS A 41 35.91 -15.62 3.40
CA CYS A 41 34.93 -16.40 2.66
C CYS A 41 34.71 -17.78 3.32
N PRO A 42 33.49 -18.11 3.80
CA PRO A 42 33.24 -19.40 4.42
C PRO A 42 33.15 -20.54 3.40
N VAL A 43 32.89 -20.24 2.12
CA VAL A 43 32.69 -21.26 1.07
C VAL A 43 34.01 -21.86 0.63
N CYS A 44 34.94 -21.06 0.12
CA CYS A 44 36.27 -21.55 -0.28
C CYS A 44 37.28 -21.57 0.88
N LYS A 45 36.88 -21.09 2.08
CA LYS A 45 37.72 -21.03 3.30
C LYS A 45 39.00 -20.22 3.13
N THR A 46 39.04 -19.32 2.15
CA THR A 46 40.16 -18.40 1.94
C THR A 46 39.75 -16.96 2.26
N THR A 47 40.74 -16.13 2.56
CA THR A 47 40.56 -14.68 2.62
C THR A 47 40.60 -14.13 1.20
N GLY A 48 39.49 -13.53 0.76
CA GLY A 48 39.44 -12.74 -0.47
C GLY A 48 39.71 -11.27 -0.18
N VAL A 49 39.74 -10.47 -1.25
CA VAL A 49 39.85 -9.00 -1.15
C VAL A 49 38.72 -8.32 -1.90
N ILE A 50 38.32 -7.14 -1.44
CA ILE A 50 37.33 -6.31 -2.15
C ILE A 50 37.93 -5.81 -3.46
N VAL A 51 37.22 -6.02 -4.57
CA VAL A 51 37.51 -5.46 -5.88
C VAL A 51 36.33 -4.59 -6.31
N CYS A 52 36.62 -3.31 -6.53
CA CYS A 52 35.63 -2.32 -6.90
C CYS A 52 35.28 -2.44 -8.39
N VAL A 53 34.04 -2.83 -8.70
CA VAL A 53 33.53 -3.04 -10.07
C VAL A 53 32.25 -2.25 -10.31
N GLY A 54 31.79 -2.20 -11.56
CA GLY A 54 30.51 -1.62 -11.94
C GLY A 54 30.47 -0.08 -11.93
N PRO A 55 29.37 0.52 -12.45
CA PRO A 55 29.18 1.96 -12.49
C PRO A 55 29.26 2.58 -11.08
N ARG A 56 29.88 3.75 -10.97
CA ARG A 56 30.10 4.47 -9.70
C ARG A 56 30.44 5.93 -9.94
N LEU A 57 30.20 6.76 -8.93
CA LEU A 57 30.83 8.08 -8.82
C LEU A 57 32.21 7.89 -8.17
N GLU A 58 33.23 8.55 -8.72
CA GLU A 58 34.60 8.42 -8.22
C GLU A 58 34.72 8.98 -6.80
N GLN A 59 35.10 8.11 -5.88
CA GLN A 59 35.26 8.47 -4.48
C GLN A 59 36.39 7.67 -3.84
N TRP A 60 37.31 8.42 -3.23
CA TRP A 60 38.59 7.92 -2.78
C TRP A 60 38.80 8.28 -1.31
N ALA A 61 39.39 7.36 -0.56
CA ALA A 61 39.84 7.58 0.81
C ALA A 61 41.23 6.96 0.99
N ARG A 62 42.20 7.76 1.47
CA ARG A 62 43.61 7.37 1.60
C ARG A 62 44.17 6.67 0.34
N GLY A 63 43.85 7.20 -0.84
CA GLY A 63 44.33 6.68 -2.13
C GLY A 63 43.68 5.37 -2.61
N ARG A 64 42.64 4.86 -1.94
CA ARG A 64 41.88 3.66 -2.34
C ARG A 64 40.42 4.00 -2.61
N ARG A 65 39.79 3.29 -3.55
CA ARG A 65 38.37 3.50 -3.88
C ARG A 65 37.48 3.02 -2.73
N VAL A 66 36.39 3.74 -2.48
CA VAL A 66 35.37 3.32 -1.51
C VAL A 66 34.60 2.11 -2.04
N ALA A 67 34.41 1.10 -1.19
CA ALA A 67 33.69 -0.12 -1.55
C ALA A 67 32.18 0.11 -1.53
N LEU A 68 31.48 -0.41 -2.55
CA LEU A 68 30.05 -0.26 -2.74
C LEU A 68 29.34 -1.61 -2.83
N SER A 69 28.03 -1.62 -2.58
CA SER A 69 27.18 -2.80 -2.81
C SER A 69 27.34 -3.29 -4.25
N ASP A 70 27.35 -4.61 -4.43
CA ASP A 70 27.62 -5.33 -5.68
C ASP A 70 29.09 -5.36 -6.14
N ASP A 71 30.03 -4.79 -5.37
CA ASP A 71 31.46 -5.03 -5.56
C ASP A 71 31.84 -6.48 -5.30
N LEU A 72 33.00 -6.92 -5.80
CA LEU A 72 33.37 -8.34 -5.73
C LEU A 72 34.26 -8.63 -4.52
N CYS A 73 34.06 -9.79 -3.92
CA CYS A 73 35.06 -10.48 -3.12
C CYS A 73 35.86 -11.39 -4.06
N ARG A 74 37.10 -11.03 -4.35
CA ARG A 74 38.01 -11.88 -5.14
C ARG A 74 38.66 -12.92 -4.24
N CYS A 75 37.91 -13.99 -3.96
CA CYS A 75 38.40 -15.22 -3.34
C CYS A 75 38.52 -16.34 -4.40
N GLN A 76 38.62 -17.61 -3.98
CA GLN A 76 38.69 -18.76 -4.87
C GLN A 76 37.33 -19.27 -5.37
N CYS A 77 36.23 -18.59 -5.04
CA CYS A 77 34.91 -18.95 -5.55
C CYS A 77 34.74 -18.48 -7.00
N ASP A 78 34.08 -19.30 -7.82
CA ASP A 78 33.68 -18.96 -9.19
C ASP A 78 32.16 -19.20 -9.35
N PRO A 79 31.35 -18.15 -9.64
CA PRO A 79 31.75 -16.75 -9.78
C PRO A 79 32.18 -16.10 -8.45
N PRO A 80 33.01 -15.03 -8.49
CA PRO A 80 33.39 -14.28 -7.30
C PRO A 80 32.16 -13.68 -6.60
N PRO A 81 32.01 -13.84 -5.26
CA PRO A 81 30.85 -13.36 -4.52
C PRO A 81 30.74 -11.83 -4.55
N ARG A 82 29.51 -11.30 -4.45
CA ARG A 82 29.25 -9.85 -4.41
C ARG A 82 29.05 -9.34 -2.99
N LEU A 83 29.49 -8.12 -2.69
CA LEU A 83 29.26 -7.44 -1.42
C LEU A 83 27.78 -7.02 -1.31
N LEU A 84 27.17 -7.30 -0.17
CA LEU A 84 25.82 -6.92 0.17
C LEU A 84 25.84 -5.64 1.01
N ALA A 85 24.92 -4.73 0.72
CA ALA A 85 24.73 -3.54 1.54
C ALA A 85 24.37 -3.93 2.97
N ASP A 86 25.09 -3.37 3.94
CA ASP A 86 24.88 -3.56 5.38
C ASP A 86 24.35 -2.30 6.08
N GLN A 87 24.35 -1.17 5.39
CA GLN A 87 23.73 0.08 5.80
C GLN A 87 23.11 0.78 4.58
N PHE A 88 22.10 1.64 4.83
CA PHE A 88 21.35 2.31 3.77
C PHE A 88 21.31 3.84 3.87
N GLU A 89 22.05 4.44 4.82
CA GLU A 89 22.14 5.89 5.03
C GLU A 89 23.07 6.58 4.02
N ARG A 90 24.16 5.91 3.64
CA ARG A 90 25.15 6.43 2.68
C ARG A 90 25.15 5.60 1.41
N PHE A 91 24.84 6.25 0.30
CA PHE A 91 24.79 5.64 -1.03
C PHE A 91 25.18 6.65 -2.11
N GLN A 92 25.56 6.12 -3.27
CA GLN A 92 25.69 6.86 -4.50
C GLN A 92 24.41 6.69 -5.31
N THR A 93 23.91 7.78 -5.90
CA THR A 93 22.84 7.72 -6.90
C THR A 93 23.47 7.85 -8.28
N LEU A 94 23.32 6.80 -9.09
CA LEU A 94 23.89 6.70 -10.43
C LEU A 94 22.79 6.93 -11.46
N THR A 95 23.09 7.78 -12.42
CA THR A 95 22.23 8.07 -13.57
C THR A 95 22.37 6.99 -14.65
N ALA A 96 21.50 7.04 -15.66
CA ALA A 96 21.61 6.21 -16.84
C ALA A 96 22.92 6.50 -17.62
N GLU A 97 23.39 7.75 -17.59
CA GLU A 97 24.62 8.20 -18.25
C GLU A 97 25.87 7.62 -17.57
N ASP A 98 25.94 7.64 -16.24
CA ASP A 98 27.04 7.03 -15.46
C ASP A 98 27.17 5.53 -15.76
N SER A 99 26.01 4.87 -15.92
CA SER A 99 25.92 3.44 -16.26
C SER A 99 26.32 3.16 -17.71
N ALA A 100 26.08 4.11 -18.63
CA ALA A 100 26.47 4.01 -20.03
C ALA A 100 27.96 4.31 -20.24
N ALA A 101 28.51 5.31 -19.54
CA ALA A 101 29.93 5.65 -19.57
C ALA A 101 30.81 4.49 -19.09
N HIS A 102 30.40 3.80 -18.01
CA HIS A 102 31.10 2.61 -17.53
C HIS A 102 31.07 1.45 -18.55
N ARG A 103 29.92 1.24 -19.22
CA ARG A 103 29.79 0.20 -20.26
C ARG A 103 30.71 0.44 -21.45
N ARG A 104 30.88 1.69 -21.89
CA ARG A 104 31.81 2.04 -22.99
C ARG A 104 33.28 1.78 -22.63
N SER A 105 33.64 1.94 -21.36
CA SER A 105 35.00 1.68 -20.86
C SER A 105 35.29 0.17 -20.69
N ALA A 106 34.30 -0.62 -20.27
CA ALA A 106 34.43 -2.07 -20.09
C ALA A 106 34.56 -2.84 -21.42
N THR A 107 33.89 -2.39 -22.49
CA THR A 107 33.95 -3.03 -23.83
C THR A 107 35.31 -2.93 -24.52
N ALA A 108 36.26 -2.16 -23.99
CA ALA A 108 37.60 -2.05 -24.54
C ALA A 108 38.58 -3.13 -24.04
N SER A 109 38.18 -4.01 -23.11
CA SER A 109 39.15 -4.85 -22.36
C SER A 109 38.70 -6.27 -21.99
N GLU A 110 37.91 -7.00 -22.79
CA GLU A 110 37.63 -8.42 -22.48
C GLU A 110 37.57 -9.35 -23.70
N ALA A 111 38.39 -10.41 -23.66
CA ALA A 111 38.43 -11.54 -24.58
C ALA A 111 37.50 -12.68 -24.08
N PRO A 112 37.05 -13.63 -24.93
CA PRO A 112 35.96 -14.54 -24.59
C PRO A 112 36.39 -15.72 -23.70
N ALA A 113 35.57 -16.04 -22.69
CA ALA A 113 35.68 -17.21 -21.83
C ALA A 113 35.08 -18.49 -22.47
N PRO A 114 35.54 -19.71 -22.10
CA PRO A 114 35.03 -20.96 -22.65
C PRO A 114 33.88 -21.57 -21.83
N THR A 115 33.10 -22.39 -22.53
CA THR A 115 31.86 -23.07 -22.14
C THR A 115 32.08 -24.29 -21.20
N PRO A 116 31.17 -24.60 -20.25
CA PRO A 116 31.19 -25.87 -19.54
C PRO A 116 30.05 -26.82 -19.94
N THR A 117 30.37 -28.12 -19.92
CA THR A 117 29.52 -29.28 -20.24
C THR A 117 28.84 -29.89 -19.01
N LYS A 118 27.69 -30.54 -19.24
CA LYS A 118 26.75 -31.18 -18.28
C LYS A 118 27.29 -32.43 -17.56
N LYS A 119 26.86 -32.68 -16.31
CA LYS A 119 26.43 -34.01 -15.77
C LYS A 119 25.77 -33.91 -14.35
N PRO A 120 25.16 -34.99 -13.79
CA PRO A 120 23.73 -35.04 -13.44
C PRO A 120 23.38 -34.92 -11.94
N THR A 121 22.08 -34.85 -11.70
CA THR A 121 21.32 -34.73 -10.43
C THR A 121 21.56 -35.84 -9.40
N PRO A 122 21.51 -35.51 -8.09
CA PRO A 122 20.91 -36.41 -7.10
C PRO A 122 19.85 -35.73 -6.22
N THR A 123 18.96 -36.58 -5.71
CA THR A 123 17.72 -36.28 -4.97
C THR A 123 17.97 -35.86 -3.52
N SER A 124 17.05 -34.99 -3.08
CA SER A 124 16.83 -34.22 -1.84
C SER A 124 17.23 -34.80 -0.46
N THR A 125 18.20 -34.14 0.16
CA THR A 125 18.12 -33.55 1.51
C THR A 125 18.27 -32.03 1.30
N PRO A 126 17.60 -31.11 2.03
CA PRO A 126 17.88 -29.69 1.86
C PRO A 126 19.37 -29.44 2.10
N SER A 127 20.09 -29.11 1.04
CA SER A 127 21.48 -28.70 1.14
C SER A 127 21.54 -27.47 2.05
N ALA A 128 22.60 -27.30 2.83
CA ALA A 128 22.83 -26.06 3.60
C ALA A 128 22.71 -24.79 2.74
N PHE A 129 22.92 -24.91 1.42
CA PHE A 129 22.65 -23.85 0.44
C PHE A 129 21.17 -23.47 0.31
N SER A 130 20.25 -24.44 0.35
CA SER A 130 18.79 -24.23 0.34
C SER A 130 18.36 -23.46 1.59
N GLU A 131 18.87 -23.83 2.76
CA GLU A 131 18.57 -23.14 4.03
C GLU A 131 19.10 -21.71 4.03
N ILE A 132 20.30 -21.48 3.49
CA ILE A 132 20.87 -20.14 3.35
C ILE A 132 20.03 -19.28 2.40
N LEU A 133 19.61 -19.82 1.26
CA LEU A 133 18.78 -19.12 0.29
C LEU A 133 17.39 -18.80 0.84
N GLU A 134 16.73 -19.77 1.48
CA GLU A 134 15.43 -19.57 2.15
C GLU A 134 15.55 -18.49 3.23
N SER A 135 16.60 -18.52 4.04
CA SER A 135 16.85 -17.48 5.04
C SER A 135 17.06 -16.09 4.41
N ALA A 136 17.66 -16.02 3.21
CA ALA A 136 17.83 -14.76 2.49
C ALA A 136 16.52 -14.25 1.90
N CYS A 137 15.69 -15.14 1.36
CA CYS A 137 14.36 -14.80 0.88
C CYS A 137 13.45 -14.30 2.02
N GLU A 138 13.43 -14.99 3.16
CA GLU A 138 12.68 -14.56 4.34
C GLU A 138 13.15 -13.19 4.84
N ARG A 139 14.47 -12.93 4.88
CA ARG A 139 15.02 -11.60 5.23
C ARG A 139 14.62 -10.50 4.25
N ASN A 140 14.62 -10.78 2.94
CA ASN A 140 14.16 -9.81 1.94
C ASN A 140 12.66 -9.52 2.12
N TRP A 141 11.83 -10.56 2.26
CA TRP A 141 10.40 -10.36 2.48
C TRP A 141 10.09 -9.60 3.75
N ARG A 142 10.82 -9.87 4.84
CA ARG A 142 10.75 -9.07 6.07
C ARG A 142 11.00 -7.60 5.82
N PHE A 143 12.05 -7.29 5.07
CA PHE A 143 12.41 -5.91 4.75
C PHE A 143 11.29 -5.19 3.99
N TYR A 144 10.76 -5.80 2.92
CA TYR A 144 9.69 -5.17 2.13
C TYR A 144 8.33 -5.14 2.84
N GLN A 145 8.04 -6.15 3.66
CA GLN A 145 6.85 -6.14 4.52
C GLN A 145 6.95 -5.01 5.54
N LYS A 146 8.12 -4.85 6.18
CA LYS A 146 8.36 -3.78 7.15
C LYS A 146 8.21 -2.40 6.52
N GLN A 147 8.63 -2.20 5.27
CA GLN A 147 8.41 -0.95 4.55
C GLN A 147 6.92 -0.63 4.39
N ALA A 148 6.07 -1.60 4.03
CA ALA A 148 4.63 -1.39 3.99
C ALA A 148 4.08 -1.09 5.39
N GLU A 149 4.49 -1.85 6.39
CA GLU A 149 4.04 -1.63 7.78
C GLU A 149 4.42 -0.25 8.29
N ASP A 150 5.63 0.27 8.01
CA ASP A 150 6.04 1.60 8.46
C ASP A 150 5.20 2.75 7.87
N VAL A 151 4.56 2.54 6.72
CA VAL A 151 3.63 3.52 6.13
C VAL A 151 2.36 3.68 6.98
N ILE A 152 1.82 2.58 7.53
CA ILE A 152 0.50 2.59 8.18
C ILE A 152 0.52 2.23 9.67
N ALA A 153 1.68 1.81 10.17
CA ALA A 153 1.92 1.35 11.51
C ALA A 153 3.36 1.70 11.97
N PRO A 154 3.76 2.98 11.91
CA PRO A 154 5.08 3.40 12.35
C PRO A 154 5.33 2.96 13.81
N GLY A 155 6.47 2.33 14.06
CA GLY A 155 6.78 1.74 15.37
C GLY A 155 6.01 0.44 15.70
N GLY A 156 5.39 -0.20 14.71
CA GLY A 156 4.73 -1.50 14.85
C GLY A 156 3.29 -1.44 15.38
N LYS A 157 2.71 -0.25 15.53
CA LYS A 157 1.32 -0.06 15.96
C LYS A 157 0.51 0.59 14.85
N LEU A 158 -0.53 -0.10 14.39
CA LEU A 158 -1.44 0.40 13.36
C LEU A 158 -1.99 1.78 13.77
N ILE A 159 -1.87 2.77 12.88
CA ILE A 159 -2.39 4.13 13.11
C ILE A 159 -3.88 4.03 13.41
N ALA A 160 -4.34 4.60 14.52
CA ALA A 160 -5.72 4.41 14.97
C ALA A 160 -6.75 5.00 14.00
N ASP A 161 -6.47 6.15 13.37
CA ASP A 161 -7.36 6.81 12.42
C ASP A 161 -7.30 6.16 11.02
N PRO A 162 -8.39 5.49 10.58
CA PRO A 162 -8.44 4.88 9.25
C PRO A 162 -8.34 5.87 8.09
N ARG A 163 -8.76 7.13 8.28
CA ARG A 163 -8.67 8.15 7.24
C ARG A 163 -7.23 8.53 6.97
N LEU A 164 -6.46 8.76 8.03
CA LEU A 164 -5.01 8.98 7.92
C LEU A 164 -4.30 7.79 7.29
N ARG A 165 -4.60 6.55 7.75
CA ARG A 165 -4.04 5.33 7.12
C ARG A 165 -4.33 5.29 5.62
N ASN A 166 -5.58 5.52 5.23
CA ASN A 166 -5.98 5.48 3.83
C ASN A 166 -5.21 6.53 2.99
N ARG A 167 -5.03 7.75 3.51
CA ARG A 167 -4.23 8.79 2.82
C ARG A 167 -2.79 8.36 2.60
N LEU A 168 -2.16 7.73 3.60
CA LEU A 168 -0.80 7.21 3.50
C LEU A 168 -0.69 6.04 2.50
N ILE A 169 -1.69 5.15 2.45
CA ILE A 169 -1.79 4.09 1.44
C ILE A 169 -1.89 4.68 0.02
N ASN A 170 -2.77 5.67 -0.18
CA ASN A 170 -2.93 6.35 -1.48
C ASN A 170 -1.59 6.92 -1.94
N SER A 171 -0.92 7.66 -1.05
CA SER A 171 0.38 8.28 -1.31
C SER A 171 1.44 7.24 -1.67
N ALA A 172 1.52 6.13 -0.92
CA ALA A 172 2.50 5.08 -1.17
C ALA A 172 2.33 4.41 -2.54
N TYR A 173 1.08 4.12 -2.96
CA TYR A 173 0.81 3.60 -4.29
C TYR A 173 1.14 4.59 -5.40
N ALA A 174 0.78 5.87 -5.22
CA ALA A 174 1.10 6.91 -6.19
C ALA A 174 2.62 7.10 -6.33
N GLN A 175 3.37 7.10 -5.22
CA GLN A 175 4.84 7.14 -5.23
C GLN A 175 5.44 5.93 -5.94
N LEU A 176 4.90 4.73 -5.72
CA LEU A 176 5.37 3.52 -6.39
C LEU A 176 5.22 3.62 -7.91
N TRP A 177 4.08 4.13 -8.40
CA TRP A 177 3.87 4.38 -9.83
C TRP A 177 4.80 5.46 -10.39
N ARG A 178 5.04 6.55 -9.64
CA ARG A 178 5.97 7.61 -10.06
C ARG A 178 7.41 7.12 -10.21
N LEU A 179 7.81 6.13 -9.42
CA LEU A 179 9.15 5.56 -9.50
C LEU A 179 9.31 4.61 -10.70
N ASP A 180 8.22 3.96 -11.14
CA ASP A 180 8.19 3.13 -12.35
C ASP A 180 6.77 3.08 -12.92
N ASN A 181 6.54 3.85 -14.00
CA ASN A 181 5.21 3.97 -14.62
C ASN A 181 4.70 2.66 -15.24
N ARG A 182 5.54 1.61 -15.33
CA ARG A 182 5.09 0.26 -15.71
C ARG A 182 4.15 -0.34 -14.65
N PHE A 183 4.21 0.12 -13.41
CA PHE A 183 3.29 -0.28 -12.34
C PHE A 183 1.92 0.39 -12.47
N GLN A 184 1.28 0.30 -13.64
CA GLN A 184 -0.04 0.87 -13.86
C GLN A 184 -1.07 0.39 -12.83
N TRP A 185 -0.94 -0.84 -12.31
CA TRP A 185 -1.77 -1.31 -11.20
C TRP A 185 -1.61 -0.44 -9.95
N ALA A 186 -0.38 -0.09 -9.55
CA ALA A 186 -0.15 0.81 -8.42
C ALA A 186 -0.75 2.20 -8.66
N GLY A 187 -0.64 2.73 -9.89
CA GLY A 187 -1.28 4.01 -10.24
C GLY A 187 -2.81 3.95 -10.12
N LEU A 188 -3.43 2.88 -10.63
CA LEU A 188 -4.87 2.66 -10.51
C LEU A 188 -5.28 2.43 -9.05
N ALA A 189 -4.51 1.66 -8.29
CA ALA A 189 -4.74 1.39 -6.86
C ALA A 189 -4.69 2.68 -6.03
N ALA A 190 -3.86 3.66 -6.39
CA ALA A 190 -3.85 4.96 -5.73
C ALA A 190 -5.21 5.69 -5.88
N PHE A 191 -5.81 5.66 -7.07
CA PHE A 191 -7.15 6.23 -7.29
C PHE A 191 -8.25 5.40 -6.61
N ALA A 192 -8.17 4.08 -6.67
CA ALA A 192 -9.15 3.18 -6.05
C ALA A 192 -9.14 3.33 -4.52
N SER A 193 -7.96 3.32 -3.90
CA SER A 193 -7.78 3.58 -2.48
C SER A 193 -8.21 5.00 -2.10
N LYS A 194 -8.00 6.01 -2.96
CA LYS A 194 -8.58 7.36 -2.76
C LYS A 194 -10.09 7.32 -2.71
N GLN A 195 -10.73 6.57 -3.62
CA GLN A 195 -12.18 6.43 -3.63
C GLN A 195 -12.69 5.72 -2.37
N VAL A 196 -11.97 4.71 -1.87
CA VAL A 196 -12.25 4.11 -0.55
C VAL A 196 -12.21 5.17 0.54
N GLY A 197 -11.19 6.04 0.55
CA GLY A 197 -11.09 7.16 1.47
C GLY A 197 -12.28 8.13 1.43
N CYS A 198 -12.81 8.42 0.24
CA CYS A 198 -14.03 9.20 0.08
C CYS A 198 -15.27 8.51 0.67
N GLY A 199 -15.37 7.19 0.53
CA GLY A 199 -16.41 6.40 1.21
C GLY A 199 -16.27 6.41 2.73
N LEU A 200 -15.04 6.35 3.26
CA LEU A 200 -14.77 6.47 4.69
C LEU A 200 -15.20 7.84 5.23
N LEU A 201 -14.89 8.92 4.50
CA LEU A 201 -15.33 10.27 4.85
C LEU A 201 -16.86 10.37 4.87
N HIS A 202 -17.51 9.86 3.83
CA HIS A 202 -18.97 9.87 3.75
C HIS A 202 -19.63 9.09 4.89
N ALA A 203 -19.13 7.90 5.23
CA ALA A 203 -19.65 7.12 6.34
C ALA A 203 -19.44 7.82 7.70
N ALA A 204 -18.26 8.39 7.94
CA ALA A 204 -17.97 9.14 9.17
C ALA A 204 -18.87 10.38 9.31
N GLU A 205 -18.98 11.18 8.25
CA GLU A 205 -19.88 12.35 8.23
C GLU A 205 -21.35 11.95 8.43
N SER A 206 -21.78 10.82 7.87
CA SER A 206 -23.16 10.33 8.04
C SER A 206 -23.42 9.96 9.50
N ILE A 207 -22.48 9.28 10.17
CA ILE A 207 -22.58 8.96 11.59
C ILE A 207 -22.69 10.25 12.44
N GLU A 208 -21.86 11.26 12.14
CA GLU A 208 -21.87 12.56 12.83
C GLU A 208 -23.18 13.32 12.61
N LYS A 209 -23.69 13.37 11.37
CA LYS A 209 -24.96 14.02 11.02
C LYS A 209 -26.15 13.38 11.72
N ILE A 210 -26.21 12.04 11.78
CA ILE A 210 -27.25 11.31 12.53
C ILE A 210 -27.14 11.61 14.03
N GLN A 211 -25.93 11.64 14.59
CA GLN A 211 -25.71 11.96 15.99
C GLN A 211 -26.17 13.39 16.33
N ALA A 212 -25.87 14.35 15.47
CA ALA A 212 -26.25 15.75 15.65
C ALA A 212 -27.78 15.95 15.67
N GLU A 213 -28.53 15.25 14.80
CA GLU A 213 -29.99 15.28 14.85
C GLU A 213 -30.52 14.70 16.17
N PHE A 214 -29.99 13.56 16.60
CA PHE A 214 -30.38 12.93 17.86
C PHE A 214 -30.16 13.85 19.06
N GLU A 215 -29.00 14.49 19.15
CA GLU A 215 -28.67 15.43 20.22
C GLU A 215 -29.55 16.69 20.18
N ALA A 216 -29.84 17.22 18.98
CA ALA A 216 -30.75 18.35 18.82
C ALA A 216 -32.18 17.97 19.25
N ALA A 217 -32.65 16.77 18.92
CA ALA A 217 -33.95 16.26 19.35
C ALA A 217 -34.03 16.06 20.87
N GLU A 218 -32.98 15.54 21.50
CA GLU A 218 -32.91 15.44 22.97
C GLU A 218 -32.94 16.81 23.64
N GLN A 219 -32.16 17.77 23.13
CA GLN A 219 -32.11 19.12 23.65
C GLN A 219 -33.46 19.83 23.49
N LEU A 220 -34.14 19.63 22.36
CA LEU A 220 -35.50 20.10 22.14
C LEU A 220 -36.47 19.49 23.16
N ARG A 221 -36.48 18.17 23.35
CA ARG A 221 -37.33 17.49 24.37
C ARG A 221 -37.04 17.97 25.79
N ARG A 222 -35.77 18.16 26.16
CA ARG A 222 -35.37 18.71 27.48
C ARG A 222 -35.84 20.16 27.64
N SER A 223 -35.71 20.97 26.58
CA SER A 223 -36.16 22.37 26.57
C SER A 223 -37.69 22.46 26.66
N ALA A 224 -38.43 21.58 25.98
CA ALA A 224 -39.88 21.47 26.07
C ALA A 224 -40.32 21.12 27.49
N ARG A 225 -39.73 20.09 28.11
CA ARG A 225 -40.03 19.70 29.51
C ARG A 225 -39.76 20.84 30.51
N LYS A 226 -38.65 21.56 30.36
CA LYS A 226 -38.32 22.73 31.21
C LYS A 226 -39.21 23.95 30.91
N GLY A 227 -39.54 24.15 29.64
CA GLY A 227 -40.38 25.24 29.15
C GLY A 227 -41.82 25.10 29.62
N VAL A 228 -42.37 23.88 29.66
CA VAL A 228 -43.69 23.59 30.24
C VAL A 228 -43.75 24.08 31.70
N TRP A 229 -42.72 23.82 32.52
CA TRP A 229 -42.65 24.34 33.89
C TRP A 229 -42.43 25.86 33.96
N GLY A 230 -41.64 26.43 33.03
CA GLY A 230 -41.37 27.87 32.96
C GLY A 230 -42.53 28.73 32.42
N LEU A 231 -43.50 28.13 31.71
CA LEU A 231 -44.73 28.81 31.28
C LEU A 231 -45.69 29.10 32.44
N PHE A 232 -45.49 28.47 33.60
CA PHE A 232 -46.18 28.73 34.86
C PHE A 232 -45.47 29.77 35.76
N SER A 233 -44.36 30.36 35.30
CA SER A 233 -43.72 31.49 36.00
C SER A 233 -44.63 32.72 36.02
N ALA A 234 -44.60 33.46 37.13
CA ALA A 234 -45.37 34.69 37.31
C ALA A 234 -44.79 35.89 36.52
N GLU A 235 -43.57 35.78 35.99
CA GLU A 235 -42.90 36.86 35.26
C GLU A 235 -42.92 36.69 33.74
N GLU A 236 -43.52 37.66 33.05
CA GLU A 236 -43.70 37.63 31.59
C GLU A 236 -42.39 37.63 30.79
N ARG A 237 -41.32 38.24 31.34
CA ARG A 237 -39.99 38.25 30.72
C ARG A 237 -39.35 36.86 30.68
N GLU A 238 -39.47 36.08 31.75
CA GLU A 238 -38.95 34.72 31.79
C GLU A 238 -39.69 33.82 30.79
N ARG A 239 -41.01 34.00 30.68
CA ARG A 239 -41.86 33.31 29.72
C ARG A 239 -41.40 33.57 28.28
N GLN A 240 -41.19 34.83 27.93
CA GLN A 240 -40.70 35.21 26.60
C GLN A 240 -39.29 34.69 26.31
N ALA A 241 -38.40 34.67 27.30
CA ALA A 241 -37.05 34.13 27.14
C ALA A 241 -37.09 32.62 26.87
N LYS A 242 -37.97 31.87 27.56
CA LYS A 242 -38.14 30.43 27.34
C LYS A 242 -38.76 30.08 26.00
N LEU A 243 -39.72 30.87 25.52
CA LEU A 243 -40.27 30.71 24.17
C LEU A 243 -39.21 30.93 23.08
N ARG A 244 -38.40 31.99 23.20
CA ARG A 244 -37.28 32.24 22.28
C ARG A 244 -36.23 31.14 22.31
N GLU A 245 -35.93 30.60 23.50
CA GLU A 245 -35.03 29.45 23.67
C GLU A 245 -35.58 28.22 22.93
N TYR A 246 -36.86 27.90 23.11
CA TYR A 246 -37.53 26.78 22.44
C TYR A 246 -37.53 26.95 20.91
N GLU A 247 -37.90 28.13 20.40
CA GLU A 247 -37.87 28.43 18.95
C GLU A 247 -36.46 28.30 18.35
N ARG A 248 -35.43 28.67 19.11
CA ARG A 248 -34.04 28.46 18.68
C ARG A 248 -33.72 26.96 18.60
N ARG A 249 -34.07 26.17 19.62
CA ARG A 249 -33.85 24.71 19.63
C ARG A 249 -34.62 24.00 18.53
N LEU A 250 -35.82 24.47 18.22
CA LEU A 250 -36.62 23.93 17.12
C LEU A 250 -35.92 24.13 15.77
N ARG A 251 -35.39 25.34 15.52
CA ARG A 251 -34.60 25.63 14.31
C ARG A 251 -33.31 24.81 14.23
N GLU A 252 -32.60 24.63 15.34
CA GLU A 252 -31.41 23.77 15.42
C GLU A 252 -31.76 22.32 15.05
N TYR A 253 -32.86 21.79 15.58
CA TYR A 253 -33.36 20.46 15.24
C TYR A 253 -33.77 20.33 13.77
N GLU A 254 -34.55 21.28 13.24
CA GLU A 254 -34.96 21.28 11.83
C GLU A 254 -33.75 21.32 10.89
N GLN A 255 -32.72 22.10 11.23
CA GLN A 255 -31.48 22.15 10.46
C GLN A 255 -30.71 20.82 10.54
N ALA A 256 -30.60 20.22 11.73
CA ALA A 256 -29.93 18.95 11.90
C ALA A 256 -30.65 17.81 11.17
N SER A 257 -31.98 17.79 11.21
CA SER A 257 -32.82 16.82 10.51
C SER A 257 -32.67 16.92 8.98
N ARG A 258 -32.63 18.16 8.44
CA ARG A 258 -32.34 18.38 7.00
C ARG A 258 -30.94 17.92 6.57
N ASN A 259 -29.98 17.92 7.48
CA ASN A 259 -28.61 17.49 7.21
C ASN A 259 -28.42 15.98 7.43
N ASN A 260 -29.36 15.28 8.09
CA ASN A 260 -29.30 13.83 8.24
C ASN A 260 -29.57 13.19 6.86
N PRO A 261 -28.70 12.27 6.37
CA PRO A 261 -28.96 11.55 5.12
C PRO A 261 -30.17 10.60 5.16
N VAL A 262 -30.64 10.21 6.35
CA VAL A 262 -31.76 9.28 6.57
C VAL A 262 -32.67 9.75 7.72
N PRO A 263 -33.34 10.90 7.60
CA PRO A 263 -34.27 11.36 8.62
C PRO A 263 -35.42 10.34 8.78
N ASP A 264 -35.93 10.18 10.00
CA ASP A 264 -37.08 9.34 10.35
C ASP A 264 -36.95 7.81 10.20
N VAL A 265 -35.85 7.30 9.62
CA VAL A 265 -35.59 5.85 9.45
C VAL A 265 -34.80 5.28 10.63
N ASP A 266 -34.28 6.13 11.51
CA ASP A 266 -33.32 5.73 12.52
C ASP A 266 -33.97 5.23 13.83
N TRP A 267 -33.46 4.11 14.35
CA TRP A 267 -33.93 3.50 15.60
C TRP A 267 -32.77 3.35 16.59
N ARG A 268 -32.93 3.93 17.79
CA ARG A 268 -31.97 3.80 18.89
C ARG A 268 -32.63 3.10 20.08
N ARG A 269 -32.00 2.02 20.57
CA ARG A 269 -32.42 1.37 21.82
C ARG A 269 -31.99 2.22 23.01
N GLU A 270 -32.81 2.22 24.06
CA GLU A 270 -32.52 2.98 25.28
C GLU A 270 -31.19 2.53 25.91
N GLY A 271 -30.30 3.48 26.21
CA GLY A 271 -28.97 3.21 26.77
C GLY A 271 -27.85 2.99 25.75
N GLU A 272 -28.14 2.82 24.45
CA GLU A 272 -27.12 2.63 23.42
C GLU A 272 -26.53 3.96 22.91
N PRO A 273 -25.20 4.05 22.73
CA PRO A 273 -24.54 5.28 22.30
C PRO A 273 -24.74 5.58 20.81
N LEU A 274 -25.03 4.57 20.00
CA LEU A 274 -25.26 4.68 18.56
C LEU A 274 -26.60 4.05 18.18
N SER A 275 -27.20 4.57 17.13
CA SER A 275 -28.41 4.04 16.55
C SER A 275 -28.15 2.88 15.59
N SER A 276 -29.21 2.20 15.18
CA SER A 276 -29.13 1.05 14.27
C SER A 276 -28.49 1.46 12.93
N VAL A 277 -28.83 2.63 12.39
CA VAL A 277 -28.24 3.09 11.12
C VAL A 277 -26.77 3.51 11.31
N GLN A 278 -26.43 4.17 12.42
CA GLN A 278 -25.03 4.50 12.73
C GLN A 278 -24.15 3.24 12.82
N LEU A 279 -24.66 2.15 13.40
CA LEU A 279 -23.97 0.86 13.44
C LEU A 279 -23.79 0.21 12.05
N LEU A 280 -24.66 0.52 11.09
CA LEU A 280 -24.48 0.07 9.70
C LEU A 280 -23.38 0.86 8.99
N TYR A 281 -23.38 2.20 9.12
CA TYR A 281 -22.31 3.03 8.58
C TYR A 281 -20.96 2.71 9.23
N GLN A 282 -20.93 2.47 10.54
CA GLN A 282 -19.72 2.06 11.25
C GLN A 282 -19.19 0.72 10.72
N HIS A 283 -20.08 -0.25 10.47
CA HIS A 283 -19.69 -1.54 9.88
C HIS A 283 -19.06 -1.36 8.49
N VAL A 284 -19.65 -0.54 7.62
CA VAL A 284 -19.08 -0.23 6.29
C VAL A 284 -17.72 0.43 6.43
N TYR A 285 -17.62 1.43 7.31
CA TYR A 285 -16.38 2.16 7.59
C TYR A 285 -15.25 1.24 8.04
N GLU A 286 -15.51 0.36 9.00
CA GLU A 286 -14.52 -0.59 9.53
C GLU A 286 -14.11 -1.63 8.47
N ARG A 287 -15.07 -2.18 7.72
CA ARG A 287 -14.78 -3.19 6.69
C ARG A 287 -14.00 -2.62 5.52
N MET A 288 -14.36 -1.43 5.04
CA MET A 288 -13.62 -0.74 3.96
C MET A 288 -12.21 -0.38 4.39
N ALA A 289 -12.05 0.17 5.61
CA ALA A 289 -10.75 0.51 6.16
C ALA A 289 -9.84 -0.73 6.31
N MET A 290 -10.39 -1.81 6.86
CA MET A 290 -9.65 -3.06 7.08
C MET A 290 -9.27 -3.72 5.76
N GLY A 291 -10.18 -3.79 4.79
CA GLY A 291 -9.88 -4.39 3.49
C GLY A 291 -8.81 -3.65 2.73
N ASN A 292 -8.87 -2.31 2.69
CA ASN A 292 -7.82 -1.51 2.05
C ASN A 292 -6.45 -1.64 2.76
N THR A 293 -6.46 -1.72 4.09
CA THR A 293 -5.24 -1.93 4.88
C THR A 293 -4.61 -3.31 4.61
N THR A 294 -5.43 -4.36 4.63
CA THR A 294 -5.01 -5.74 4.33
C THR A 294 -4.46 -5.85 2.92
N LEU A 295 -5.14 -5.21 1.96
CA LEU A 295 -4.73 -5.18 0.57
C LEU A 295 -3.38 -4.51 0.37
N PHE A 296 -3.18 -3.36 0.99
CA PHE A 296 -1.91 -2.64 0.93
C PHE A 296 -0.76 -3.47 1.49
N LEU A 297 -0.97 -4.11 2.64
CA LEU A 297 0.01 -4.99 3.28
C LEU A 297 0.33 -6.24 2.44
N ASP A 298 -0.53 -6.58 1.48
CA ASP A 298 -0.29 -7.68 0.57
C ASP A 298 0.45 -7.25 -0.71
N VAL A 299 -0.12 -6.27 -1.42
CA VAL A 299 0.26 -5.94 -2.79
C VAL A 299 1.47 -5.01 -2.86
N PHE A 300 1.62 -4.09 -1.90
CA PHE A 300 2.74 -3.13 -1.91
C PHE A 300 4.10 -3.82 -1.76
N PRO A 301 4.32 -4.74 -0.78
CA PRO A 301 5.58 -5.46 -0.65
C PRO A 301 6.01 -6.22 -1.91
N LEU A 302 5.05 -6.77 -2.67
CA LEU A 302 5.33 -7.49 -3.91
C LEU A 302 5.98 -6.56 -4.96
N HIS A 303 5.39 -5.39 -5.16
CA HIS A 303 5.92 -4.39 -6.09
C HIS A 303 7.26 -3.83 -5.62
N ALA A 304 7.38 -3.50 -4.33
CA ALA A 304 8.62 -2.98 -3.75
C ALA A 304 9.77 -4.01 -3.89
N PHE A 305 9.49 -5.29 -3.61
CA PHE A 305 10.44 -6.38 -3.82
C PHE A 305 10.86 -6.46 -5.29
N TYR A 306 9.90 -6.58 -6.21
CA TYR A 306 10.18 -6.72 -7.64
C TYR A 306 10.99 -5.53 -8.17
N LYS A 307 10.60 -4.30 -7.81
CA LYS A 307 11.28 -3.07 -8.24
C LYS A 307 12.77 -3.05 -7.89
N GLU A 308 13.14 -3.57 -6.72
CA GLU A 308 14.52 -3.51 -6.23
C GLU A 308 15.33 -4.77 -6.49
N ARG A 309 14.69 -5.94 -6.55
CA ARG A 309 15.36 -7.24 -6.67
C ARG A 309 15.19 -7.91 -8.03
N GLY A 310 14.23 -7.45 -8.83
CA GLY A 310 13.92 -7.98 -10.15
C GLY A 310 13.13 -9.30 -10.12
N LEU A 311 12.69 -9.74 -11.30
CA LEU A 311 11.84 -10.91 -11.49
C LEU A 311 12.47 -12.21 -10.98
N GLY A 312 13.76 -12.45 -11.27
CA GLY A 312 14.39 -13.74 -10.92
C GLY A 312 14.45 -14.01 -9.42
N LEU A 313 14.75 -12.99 -8.60
CA LEU A 313 14.68 -13.12 -7.14
C LEU A 313 13.25 -13.18 -6.64
N LEU A 314 12.31 -12.46 -7.28
CA LEU A 314 10.90 -12.53 -6.91
C LEU A 314 10.40 -13.97 -7.09
N GLU A 315 10.59 -14.57 -8.27
CA GLU A 315 10.22 -15.94 -8.59
C GLU A 315 10.81 -16.93 -7.58
N THR A 316 12.11 -16.81 -7.31
CA THR A 316 12.83 -17.68 -6.38
C THR A 316 12.26 -17.57 -4.96
N CYS A 317 11.98 -16.35 -4.50
CA CYS A 317 11.64 -16.09 -3.11
C CYS A 317 10.14 -16.11 -2.81
N LEU A 318 9.25 -16.01 -3.80
CA LEU A 318 7.82 -15.76 -3.58
C LEU A 318 7.16 -16.79 -2.65
N ARG A 319 7.52 -18.07 -2.78
CA ARG A 319 7.00 -19.15 -1.92
C ARG A 319 7.40 -19.01 -0.46
N SER A 320 8.54 -18.40 -0.16
CA SER A 320 9.03 -18.20 1.21
C SER A 320 8.37 -17.02 1.91
N ARG A 321 7.54 -16.22 1.21
CA ARG A 321 6.88 -15.04 1.79
C ARG A 321 6.04 -15.41 3.01
N LYS A 322 5.21 -16.44 2.91
CA LYS A 322 4.36 -16.92 4.03
C LYS A 322 5.13 -17.26 5.30
N ASN A 323 6.38 -17.73 5.18
CA ASN A 323 7.18 -18.16 6.32
C ASN A 323 7.53 -17.00 7.27
N ILE A 324 7.45 -15.76 6.77
CA ILE A 324 7.66 -14.59 7.60
C ILE A 324 6.45 -14.33 8.52
N TYR A 325 5.31 -15.01 8.41
CA TYR A 325 4.24 -14.80 9.39
C TYR A 325 4.60 -15.39 10.76
N GLU A 326 4.98 -16.66 10.79
CA GLU A 326 5.23 -17.40 12.05
C GLU A 326 6.58 -17.07 12.68
N LYS A 327 7.63 -16.87 11.86
CA LYS A 327 9.01 -16.66 12.33
C LYS A 327 9.31 -15.21 12.72
N ALA A 328 8.29 -14.45 13.09
CA ALA A 328 8.30 -12.98 13.10
C ALA A 328 8.67 -12.36 14.43
N GLN A 329 9.79 -11.61 14.43
CA GLN A 329 10.14 -10.70 15.52
C GLN A 329 10.56 -9.34 14.92
N PRO A 330 9.72 -8.29 15.01
CA PRO A 330 8.33 -8.31 15.51
C PRO A 330 7.36 -9.06 14.58
N PRO A 331 6.15 -9.44 15.06
CA PRO A 331 5.09 -10.06 14.26
C PRO A 331 4.73 -9.25 13.02
N VAL A 332 4.38 -9.95 11.93
CA VAL A 332 3.81 -9.28 10.75
C VAL A 332 2.46 -8.70 11.13
N LEU A 333 2.23 -7.45 10.74
CA LEU A 333 0.93 -6.83 10.90
C LEU A 333 -0.01 -7.42 9.84
N TRP A 334 -1.03 -8.15 10.29
CA TRP A 334 -2.03 -8.75 9.39
C TRP A 334 -3.44 -8.61 9.98
N PRO A 335 -4.09 -7.44 9.80
CA PRO A 335 -5.30 -7.07 10.55
C PRO A 335 -6.50 -8.00 10.37
N ILE A 336 -6.62 -8.66 9.22
CA ILE A 336 -7.69 -9.63 8.94
C ILE A 336 -7.52 -10.96 9.69
N GLY A 337 -6.30 -11.23 10.19
CA GLY A 337 -5.93 -12.47 10.85
C GLY A 337 -5.67 -13.62 9.89
N ASN A 338 -4.70 -14.47 10.23
CA ASN A 338 -4.26 -15.58 9.39
C ASN A 338 -5.29 -16.72 9.26
N GLU A 339 -6.22 -16.82 10.22
CA GLU A 339 -7.33 -17.79 10.17
C GLU A 339 -8.35 -17.46 9.08
N THR A 340 -8.60 -16.17 8.85
CA THR A 340 -9.54 -15.69 7.83
C THR A 340 -8.90 -15.65 6.45
N LEU A 341 -7.63 -15.22 6.37
CA LEU A 341 -6.86 -15.12 5.14
C LEU A 341 -5.39 -15.41 5.43
N GLU A 342 -4.87 -16.52 4.91
CA GLU A 342 -3.48 -16.94 5.11
C GLU A 342 -2.50 -15.92 4.48
N PHE A 343 -1.59 -15.40 5.29
CA PHE A 343 -0.60 -14.42 4.89
C PHE A 343 0.40 -15.00 3.87
N GLY A 344 0.69 -14.23 2.82
CA GLY A 344 1.78 -14.53 1.90
C GLY A 344 1.57 -15.78 1.06
N THR A 345 0.31 -16.21 0.87
CA THR A 345 -0.07 -17.32 0.01
C THR A 345 0.46 -17.11 -1.41
N ASN A 346 1.14 -18.12 -1.95
CA ASN A 346 1.75 -18.04 -3.28
C ASN A 346 0.73 -18.31 -4.38
N HIS A 347 0.02 -17.26 -4.80
CA HIS A 347 -0.92 -17.28 -5.91
C HIS A 347 -0.21 -17.15 -7.26
N SER A 348 -0.67 -17.89 -8.28
CA SER A 348 0.01 -17.97 -9.59
C SER A 348 -0.02 -16.63 -10.34
N GLU A 349 -1.07 -15.86 -10.09
CA GLU A 349 -1.35 -14.57 -10.69
C GLU A 349 -0.28 -13.54 -10.31
N ILE A 350 0.31 -13.65 -9.11
CA ILE A 350 1.37 -12.75 -8.64
C ILE A 350 2.56 -12.82 -9.59
N LEU A 351 3.12 -14.02 -9.79
CA LEU A 351 4.31 -14.18 -10.64
C LEU A 351 4.00 -13.80 -12.08
N LYS A 352 2.87 -14.27 -12.62
CA LYS A 352 2.41 -13.94 -13.98
C LYS A 352 2.28 -12.44 -14.22
N ALA A 353 1.87 -11.67 -13.21
CA ALA A 353 1.78 -10.23 -13.33
C ALA A 353 3.15 -9.57 -13.56
N PHE A 354 4.17 -9.98 -12.82
CA PHE A 354 5.52 -9.41 -12.97
C PHE A 354 6.25 -9.94 -14.20
N GLU A 355 6.01 -11.20 -14.60
CA GLU A 355 6.43 -11.72 -15.91
C GLU A 355 5.85 -10.91 -17.06
N ALA A 356 4.57 -10.54 -16.97
CA ALA A 356 3.93 -9.70 -17.99
C ALA A 356 4.53 -8.28 -18.06
N ILE A 357 5.03 -7.72 -16.94
CA ILE A 357 5.77 -6.44 -16.94
C ILE A 357 7.09 -6.59 -17.70
N GLU A 358 7.87 -7.64 -17.44
CA GLU A 358 9.13 -7.91 -18.15
C GLU A 358 8.91 -8.16 -19.64
N ALA A 359 7.80 -8.80 -20.00
CA ALA A 359 7.40 -9.01 -21.40
C ALA A 359 6.84 -7.75 -22.09
N GLY A 360 6.72 -6.62 -21.38
CA GLY A 360 6.16 -5.37 -21.90
C GLY A 360 4.62 -5.38 -22.05
N ASN A 361 3.93 -6.39 -21.52
CA ASN A 361 2.48 -6.51 -21.58
C ASN A 361 1.82 -5.98 -20.29
N ILE A 362 1.83 -4.66 -20.14
CA ILE A 362 1.33 -3.98 -18.93
C ILE A 362 -0.17 -4.24 -18.68
N ALA A 363 -1.00 -4.27 -19.72
CA ALA A 363 -2.42 -4.55 -19.58
C ALA A 363 -2.66 -5.95 -18.99
N LYS A 364 -1.89 -6.96 -19.44
CA LYS A 364 -1.98 -8.31 -18.88
C LYS A 364 -1.45 -8.38 -17.44
N SER A 365 -0.40 -7.62 -17.13
CA SER A 365 0.08 -7.50 -15.75
C SER A 365 -1.01 -6.98 -14.81
N VAL A 366 -1.70 -5.91 -15.23
CA VAL A 366 -2.83 -5.32 -14.50
C VAL A 366 -3.96 -6.34 -14.32
N GLU A 367 -4.30 -7.11 -15.35
CA GLU A 367 -5.34 -8.15 -15.25
C GLU A 367 -4.99 -9.22 -14.20
N TYR A 368 -3.74 -9.69 -14.18
CA TYR A 368 -3.31 -10.68 -13.18
C TYR A 368 -3.28 -10.12 -11.76
N LEU A 369 -2.78 -8.89 -11.57
CA LEU A 369 -2.83 -8.25 -10.25
C LEU A 369 -4.26 -7.99 -9.81
N ALA A 370 -5.15 -7.59 -10.72
CA ALA A 370 -6.57 -7.43 -10.44
C ALA A 370 -7.21 -8.74 -9.97
N ASP A 371 -6.95 -9.86 -10.65
CA ASP A 371 -7.51 -11.14 -10.23
C ASP A 371 -6.98 -11.56 -8.85
N HIS A 372 -5.67 -11.41 -8.60
CA HIS A 372 -5.11 -11.65 -7.26
C HIS A 372 -5.76 -10.77 -6.19
N GLU A 373 -5.85 -9.48 -6.44
CA GLU A 373 -6.42 -8.49 -5.53
C GLU A 373 -7.88 -8.78 -5.21
N GLN A 374 -8.69 -8.92 -6.26
CA GLN A 374 -10.15 -8.96 -6.15
C GLN A 374 -10.66 -10.34 -5.73
N ARG A 375 -9.98 -11.42 -6.14
CA ARG A 375 -10.36 -12.81 -5.84
C ARG A 375 -9.71 -13.33 -4.56
N ASN A 376 -8.40 -13.16 -4.43
CA ASN A 376 -7.65 -13.86 -3.39
C ASN A 376 -7.55 -13.03 -2.11
N ILE A 377 -7.66 -11.69 -2.19
CA ILE A 377 -7.56 -10.82 -1.03
C ILE A 377 -8.91 -10.19 -0.64
N LEU A 378 -9.52 -9.40 -1.52
CA LEU A 378 -10.73 -8.63 -1.16
C LEU A 378 -11.97 -9.51 -1.01
N GLN A 379 -12.09 -10.60 -1.77
CA GLN A 379 -13.23 -11.50 -1.62
C GLN A 379 -13.30 -12.07 -0.19
N PRO A 380 -12.26 -12.75 0.34
CA PRO A 380 -12.29 -13.26 1.71
C PRO A 380 -12.22 -12.15 2.77
N ALA A 381 -11.54 -11.03 2.50
CA ALA A 381 -11.40 -9.95 3.49
C ALA A 381 -12.67 -9.10 3.68
N MET A 382 -13.47 -8.92 2.62
CA MET A 382 -14.61 -8.00 2.65
C MET A 382 -15.90 -8.61 2.06
N TYR A 383 -15.84 -9.15 0.85
CA TYR A 383 -17.05 -9.48 0.08
C TYR A 383 -17.71 -10.82 0.46
N THR A 384 -17.17 -11.54 1.44
CA THR A 384 -17.82 -12.67 2.12
C THR A 384 -18.66 -12.23 3.33
N ASP A 385 -18.50 -11.00 3.82
CA ASP A 385 -19.31 -10.44 4.92
C ASP A 385 -20.72 -10.13 4.42
N GLN A 386 -21.68 -10.99 4.78
CA GLN A 386 -23.07 -10.87 4.32
C GLN A 386 -23.72 -9.52 4.66
N LYS A 387 -23.35 -8.92 5.80
CA LYS A 387 -23.87 -7.62 6.22
C LYS A 387 -23.34 -6.51 5.31
N LEU A 388 -22.04 -6.51 5.00
CA LEU A 388 -21.45 -5.57 4.04
C LEU A 388 -22.06 -5.74 2.65
N VAL A 389 -22.20 -6.98 2.16
CA VAL A 389 -22.80 -7.26 0.85
C VAL A 389 -24.22 -6.73 0.76
N ALA A 390 -25.05 -6.96 1.79
CA ALA A 390 -26.40 -6.43 1.84
C ALA A 390 -26.41 -4.89 1.82
N LEU A 391 -25.50 -4.25 2.56
CA LEU A 391 -25.40 -2.78 2.60
C LEU A 391 -24.95 -2.18 1.25
N LEU A 392 -23.97 -2.80 0.58
CA LEU A 392 -23.52 -2.36 -0.73
C LEU A 392 -24.63 -2.47 -1.79
N ARG A 393 -25.40 -3.57 -1.76
CA ARG A 393 -26.55 -3.76 -2.66
C ARG A 393 -27.66 -2.74 -2.39
N SER A 394 -27.98 -2.50 -1.13
CA SER A 394 -28.98 -1.49 -0.75
C SER A 394 -28.55 -0.07 -1.14
N ASN A 395 -27.27 0.27 -0.93
CA ASN A 395 -26.71 1.54 -1.39
C ASN A 395 -26.82 1.67 -2.92
N HIS A 396 -26.45 0.63 -3.66
CA HIS A 396 -26.52 0.66 -5.12
C HIS A 396 -27.96 0.81 -5.63
N LEU A 397 -28.90 0.05 -5.07
CA LEU A 397 -30.32 0.15 -5.38
C LEU A 397 -30.83 1.57 -5.09
N SER A 398 -30.49 2.13 -3.93
CA SER A 398 -30.92 3.47 -3.54
C SER A 398 -30.32 4.56 -4.43
N TYR A 399 -29.05 4.42 -4.83
CA TYR A 399 -28.40 5.34 -5.78
C TYR A 399 -29.07 5.31 -7.16
N VAL A 400 -29.32 4.12 -7.72
CA VAL A 400 -29.89 3.97 -9.07
C VAL A 400 -31.38 4.35 -9.10
N THR A 401 -32.13 4.09 -8.02
CA THR A 401 -33.57 4.37 -7.96
C THR A 401 -33.91 5.75 -7.40
N GLY A 402 -32.95 6.41 -6.72
CA GLY A 402 -33.17 7.67 -6.03
C GLY A 402 -33.98 7.56 -4.72
N ILE A 403 -34.20 6.34 -4.21
CA ILE A 403 -35.08 6.08 -3.05
C ILE A 403 -34.31 5.28 -1.98
N PRO A 404 -34.21 5.76 -0.72
CA PRO A 404 -34.50 7.13 -0.27
C PRO A 404 -33.49 8.14 -0.83
N SER A 405 -33.92 9.39 -1.04
CA SER A 405 -33.07 10.44 -1.61
C SER A 405 -31.97 10.86 -0.64
N GLY A 406 -30.73 11.00 -1.13
CA GLY A 406 -29.62 11.60 -0.37
C GLY A 406 -28.86 10.65 0.56
N ALA A 407 -29.25 9.38 0.65
CA ALA A 407 -28.62 8.40 1.53
C ALA A 407 -27.50 7.56 0.87
N ALA A 408 -27.49 7.50 -0.46
CA ALA A 408 -26.63 6.60 -1.22
C ALA A 408 -25.50 7.33 -1.95
N GLN A 409 -24.35 6.65 -2.06
CA GLN A 409 -23.19 7.11 -2.80
C GLN A 409 -22.99 6.28 -4.07
N ALA A 410 -22.63 6.95 -5.17
CA ALA A 410 -22.28 6.29 -6.42
C ALA A 410 -21.13 5.30 -6.21
N ILE A 411 -21.25 4.10 -6.79
CA ILE A 411 -20.12 3.19 -6.91
C ILE A 411 -19.42 3.53 -8.21
N GLU A 412 -18.40 4.38 -8.11
CA GLU A 412 -17.65 4.93 -9.23
C GLU A 412 -16.16 5.02 -8.88
N LEU A 413 -15.30 5.08 -9.89
CA LEU A 413 -13.89 5.39 -9.74
C LEU A 413 -13.57 6.66 -10.53
N THR A 414 -13.13 7.70 -9.82
CA THR A 414 -12.73 8.96 -10.45
C THR A 414 -11.20 9.08 -10.47
N LEU A 415 -10.61 9.13 -11.67
CA LEU A 415 -9.17 9.26 -11.95
C LEU A 415 -8.69 10.72 -11.79
N ALA A 416 -9.05 11.33 -10.66
CA ALA A 416 -8.66 12.66 -10.23
C ALA A 416 -8.53 12.71 -8.70
N ASN A 417 -7.76 13.67 -8.17
CA ASN A 417 -7.56 13.85 -6.73
C ASN A 417 -8.73 14.62 -6.06
N GLN A 418 -9.95 14.12 -6.24
CA GLN A 418 -11.18 14.66 -5.65
C GLN A 418 -12.20 13.55 -5.38
N CYS A 419 -13.13 13.79 -4.46
CA CYS A 419 -14.18 12.80 -4.13
C CYS A 419 -15.40 12.84 -5.04
N ARG A 420 -15.68 14.00 -5.63
CA ARG A 420 -16.82 14.17 -6.54
C ARG A 420 -16.47 13.69 -7.95
N PRO A 421 -17.44 13.13 -8.68
CA PRO A 421 -17.25 12.80 -10.09
C PRO A 421 -16.85 14.04 -10.88
N VAL A 422 -16.15 13.81 -11.99
CA VAL A 422 -15.87 14.85 -12.98
C VAL A 422 -16.73 14.59 -14.21
N GLU A 423 -17.16 15.66 -14.87
CA GLU A 423 -18.05 15.57 -16.05
C GLU A 423 -17.33 15.13 -17.33
N ASP A 424 -16.04 14.82 -17.24
CA ASP A 424 -15.25 14.29 -18.34
C ASP A 424 -15.03 12.77 -18.23
N ASP A 425 -14.26 12.25 -19.16
CA ASP A 425 -13.98 10.83 -19.34
C ASP A 425 -13.20 10.15 -18.18
N ARG A 426 -12.88 10.85 -17.09
CA ARG A 426 -12.08 10.30 -15.98
C ARG A 426 -12.90 9.65 -14.87
N THR A 427 -14.23 9.72 -14.92
CA THR A 427 -15.11 9.00 -13.99
C THR A 427 -15.64 7.72 -14.64
N ILE A 428 -15.44 6.59 -13.96
CA ILE A 428 -15.90 5.26 -14.39
C ILE A 428 -16.97 4.78 -13.42
N GLU A 429 -18.20 4.66 -13.90
CA GLU A 429 -19.31 4.10 -13.12
C GLU A 429 -19.31 2.57 -13.14
N PHE A 430 -19.74 1.97 -12.02
CA PHE A 430 -19.92 0.52 -11.89
C PHE A 430 -21.03 -0.03 -12.77
N SER A 431 -22.27 0.43 -12.56
CA SER A 431 -23.44 -0.04 -13.29
C SER A 431 -24.61 0.92 -13.10
N ASN A 432 -25.51 0.94 -14.07
CA ASN A 432 -26.80 1.64 -13.99
C ASN A 432 -27.96 0.66 -13.76
N SER A 433 -27.66 -0.64 -13.54
CA SER A 433 -28.65 -1.68 -13.28
C SER A 433 -28.95 -1.78 -11.79
N PRO A 434 -30.23 -1.66 -11.35
CA PRO A 434 -30.60 -1.75 -9.93
C PRO A 434 -30.24 -3.08 -9.24
N ILE A 435 -30.05 -4.14 -10.03
CA ILE A 435 -29.74 -5.49 -9.55
C ILE A 435 -28.24 -5.81 -9.59
N ALA A 436 -27.39 -4.87 -10.03
CA ALA A 436 -25.96 -5.09 -10.07
C ALA A 436 -25.39 -5.28 -8.67
N ASN A 437 -24.36 -6.11 -8.57
CA ASN A 437 -23.81 -6.56 -7.31
C ASN A 437 -22.30 -6.43 -7.30
N LEU A 438 -21.76 -5.43 -6.60
CA LEU A 438 -20.31 -5.27 -6.47
C LEU A 438 -19.64 -6.45 -5.75
N ALA A 439 -20.37 -7.19 -4.91
CA ALA A 439 -19.83 -8.38 -4.25
C ALA A 439 -19.69 -9.58 -5.18
N ASP A 440 -20.40 -9.58 -6.31
CA ASP A 440 -20.22 -10.56 -7.38
C ASP A 440 -18.87 -10.32 -8.05
N ILE A 441 -18.03 -11.36 -8.06
CA ILE A 441 -16.65 -11.23 -8.51
C ILE A 441 -16.55 -10.94 -10.00
N ASP A 442 -17.43 -11.49 -10.83
CA ASP A 442 -17.35 -11.32 -12.28
C ASP A 442 -17.79 -9.91 -12.67
N GLN A 443 -18.85 -9.39 -12.05
CA GLN A 443 -19.28 -8.00 -12.23
C GLN A 443 -18.21 -7.01 -11.73
N ARG A 444 -17.61 -7.28 -10.56
CA ARG A 444 -16.55 -6.43 -10.00
C ARG A 444 -15.29 -6.44 -10.87
N MET A 445 -14.88 -7.61 -11.35
CA MET A 445 -13.75 -7.73 -12.25
C MET A 445 -13.99 -6.98 -13.57
N ALA A 446 -15.19 -7.06 -14.14
CA ALA A 446 -15.52 -6.29 -15.33
C ALA A 446 -15.37 -4.77 -15.11
N PHE A 447 -15.80 -4.27 -13.95
CA PHE A 447 -15.63 -2.86 -13.58
C PHE A 447 -14.16 -2.47 -13.38
N VAL A 448 -13.39 -3.29 -12.67
CA VAL A 448 -11.96 -3.06 -12.42
C VAL A 448 -11.16 -3.03 -13.73
N LEU A 449 -11.43 -3.98 -14.64
CA LEU A 449 -10.74 -4.03 -15.94
C LEU A 449 -11.17 -2.89 -16.87
N LYS A 450 -12.43 -2.44 -16.80
CA LYS A 450 -12.90 -1.21 -17.49
C LYS A 450 -12.13 0.02 -16.99
N ALA A 451 -11.98 0.16 -15.67
CA ALA A 451 -11.21 1.23 -15.06
C ALA A 451 -9.72 1.19 -15.46
N ALA A 452 -9.10 0.02 -15.45
CA ALA A 452 -7.73 -0.18 -15.90
C ALA A 452 -7.52 0.21 -17.37
N ALA A 453 -8.41 -0.25 -18.26
CA ALA A 453 -8.35 0.11 -19.68
C ALA A 453 -8.51 1.62 -19.89
N LYS A 454 -9.40 2.27 -19.12
CA LYS A 454 -9.57 3.73 -19.19
C LYS A 454 -8.33 4.48 -18.71
N PHE A 455 -7.73 4.03 -17.61
CA PHE A 455 -6.49 4.60 -17.09
C PHE A 455 -5.34 4.49 -18.09
N ASP A 456 -5.10 3.31 -18.69
CA ASP A 456 -4.09 3.13 -19.74
C ASP A 456 -4.35 4.00 -20.97
N ALA A 457 -5.61 4.09 -21.41
CA ALA A 457 -5.98 4.96 -22.53
C ALA A 457 -5.69 6.44 -22.26
N LEU A 458 -6.00 6.92 -21.05
CA LEU A 458 -5.74 8.30 -20.66
C LEU A 458 -4.24 8.60 -20.58
N LEU A 459 -3.43 7.67 -20.08
CA LEU A 459 -1.96 7.78 -20.07
C LEU A 459 -1.34 7.85 -21.48
N ARG A 460 -2.04 7.36 -22.51
CA ARG A 460 -1.62 7.42 -23.92
C ARG A 460 -2.25 8.56 -24.71
N SER A 461 -3.08 9.38 -24.05
CA SER A 461 -3.81 10.48 -24.67
C SER A 461 -3.20 11.85 -24.30
N ASN A 462 -3.81 12.92 -24.78
CA ASN A 462 -3.53 14.30 -24.36
C ASN A 462 -3.86 14.57 -22.88
N GLU A 463 -4.64 13.70 -22.23
CA GLU A 463 -4.98 13.81 -20.79
C GLU A 463 -3.87 13.31 -19.86
N ARG A 464 -2.79 12.71 -20.41
CA ARG A 464 -1.69 12.14 -19.63
C ARG A 464 -1.21 13.09 -18.52
N GLN A 465 -0.87 14.33 -18.87
CA GLN A 465 -0.36 15.32 -17.89
C GLN A 465 -1.33 15.55 -16.72
N ARG A 466 -2.64 15.53 -16.96
CA ARG A 466 -3.64 15.70 -15.90
C ARG A 466 -3.68 14.49 -14.97
N ILE A 467 -3.53 13.28 -15.51
CA ILE A 467 -3.44 12.05 -14.73
C ILE A 467 -2.16 12.00 -13.92
N GLU A 468 -1.02 12.35 -14.51
CA GLU A 468 0.26 12.40 -13.80
C GLU A 468 0.22 13.44 -12.68
N GLN A 469 -0.38 14.62 -12.92
CA GLN A 469 -0.58 15.64 -11.89
C GLN A 469 -1.51 15.17 -10.77
N ALA A 470 -2.58 14.44 -11.09
CA ALA A 470 -3.46 13.90 -10.06
C ALA A 470 -2.75 12.86 -9.18
N LEU A 471 -1.89 12.01 -9.77
CA LEU A 471 -1.05 11.07 -9.01
C LEU A 471 0.04 11.80 -8.21
N GLU A 472 0.59 12.90 -8.73
CA GLU A 472 1.51 13.76 -7.99
C GLU A 472 0.85 14.34 -6.75
N ASP A 473 -0.35 14.92 -6.89
CA ASP A 473 -1.09 15.52 -5.78
C ASP A 473 -1.45 14.47 -4.71
N ILE A 474 -1.76 13.23 -5.11
CA ILE A 474 -1.98 12.11 -4.20
C ILE A 474 -0.66 11.69 -3.52
N ALA A 475 0.43 11.60 -4.27
CA ALA A 475 1.74 11.21 -3.75
C ALA A 475 2.26 12.19 -2.69
N GLU A 476 2.04 13.49 -2.89
CA GLU A 476 2.46 14.55 -1.96
C GLU A 476 1.46 14.78 -0.81
N ASP A 477 0.40 13.98 -0.72
CA ASP A 477 -0.67 14.11 0.27
C ASP A 477 -1.27 15.53 0.36
N ARG A 478 -1.45 16.19 -0.79
CA ARG A 478 -2.04 17.56 -0.87
C ARG A 478 -3.53 17.63 -0.48
N GLY A 479 -4.06 16.57 0.11
CA GLY A 479 -5.47 16.38 0.42
C GLY A 479 -6.28 16.02 -0.81
N VAL A 480 -7.36 15.27 -0.60
CA VAL A 480 -8.39 15.06 -1.63
C VAL A 480 -9.25 16.33 -1.67
N ARG A 481 -9.44 16.90 -2.86
CA ARG A 481 -10.25 18.12 -3.05
C ARG A 481 -11.76 17.84 -3.07
#